data_AF-Q3ST07-F1
#
_entry.id   AF-Q3ST07-F1
#
_cell.length_a   1.000
_cell.length_b   1.000
_cell.length_c   1.000
_cell.angle_alpha   90.00
_cell.angle_beta   90.00
_cell.angle_gamma   90.00
#
_symmetry.space_group_name_H-M   'P 1'
#
loop_
_entity.id
_entity.type
_entity.pdbx_description
1 polymer ?
#
loop_
_entity_poly.entity_id
_entity_poly.type
_entity_poly.pdbx_seq_one_letter_code
_entity_poly.pdbx_strand_id
1 'polypeptide(L)'
;MTQAPALLRGQTGEAVLADKAYNSNALRMLIAGMGATAVIPSNRTRKVIIPHDATAYRQRNRIERCFCHLKHFRRFATRYDRRSAHFAGFIHLAAAMIWLR
;
A
#
# COMPACT_ATOMS: atom_id res chain seq x y z
N MET A 1 -14.42 6.97 0.89
CA MET A 1 -13.10 6.32 0.81
C MET A 1 -13.15 5.03 1.64
N THR A 2 -13.42 3.88 1.01
CA THR A 2 -13.66 2.61 1.75
C THR A 2 -13.11 1.39 0.99
N GLN A 3 -11.94 1.53 0.34
CA GLN A 3 -11.31 0.39 -0.36
C GLN A 3 -10.35 -0.41 0.51
N ALA A 4 -9.69 0.21 1.51
CA ALA A 4 -8.71 -0.47 2.36
C ALA A 4 -9.24 -1.74 3.05
N PRO A 5 -10.46 -1.78 3.61
CA PRO A 5 -11.02 -3.01 4.17
C PRO A 5 -11.19 -4.14 3.14
N ALA A 6 -11.48 -3.81 1.88
CA ALA A 6 -11.60 -4.80 0.82
C ALA A 6 -10.24 -5.41 0.43
N LEU A 7 -9.17 -4.62 0.49
CA LEU A 7 -7.81 -5.08 0.20
C LEU A 7 -7.23 -6.00 1.28
N LEU A 8 -7.75 -5.91 2.50
CA LEU A 8 -7.30 -6.73 3.64
C LEU A 8 -8.06 -8.06 3.76
N ARG A 9 -9.18 -8.23 3.06
CA ARG A 9 -9.96 -9.47 3.11
C ARG A 9 -9.15 -10.65 2.56
N GLY A 10 -9.06 -11.73 3.35
CA GLY A 10 -8.35 -12.95 2.96
C GLY A 10 -6.83 -12.88 3.11
N GLN A 11 -6.27 -11.75 3.55
CA GLN A 11 -4.85 -11.59 3.77
C GLN A 11 -4.49 -11.95 5.22
N THR A 12 -3.33 -12.60 5.39
CA THR A 12 -2.75 -12.93 6.69
C THR A 12 -1.38 -12.27 6.83
N GLY A 13 -1.03 -11.80 8.02
CA GLY A 13 0.29 -11.24 8.29
C GLY A 13 0.41 -10.69 9.71
N GLU A 14 1.63 -10.50 10.17
CA GLU A 14 1.93 -10.01 11.53
C GLU A 14 1.79 -8.49 11.63
N ALA A 15 1.99 -7.77 10.52
CA ALA A 15 1.93 -6.32 10.48
C ALA A 15 1.34 -5.81 9.16
N VAL A 16 0.58 -4.71 9.25
CA VAL A 16 0.02 -3.98 8.11
C VAL A 16 0.64 -2.60 8.06
N LEU A 17 1.43 -2.35 7.02
CA LEU A 17 2.01 -1.03 6.72
C LEU A 17 1.05 -0.26 5.83
N ALA A 18 0.72 0.97 6.22
CA ALA A 18 -0.09 1.84 5.37
C ALA A 18 0.24 3.32 5.58
N ASP A 19 -0.13 4.11 4.57
CA ASP A 19 0.05 5.55 4.60
C ASP A 19 -0.73 6.20 5.73
N LYS A 20 -0.25 7.36 6.17
CA LYS A 20 -0.89 8.22 7.17
C LYS A 20 -2.37 8.53 6.84
N ALA A 21 -2.74 8.57 5.56
CA ALA A 21 -4.12 8.77 5.12
C ALA A 21 -5.07 7.64 5.57
N TYR A 22 -4.54 6.44 5.83
CA TYR A 22 -5.28 5.26 6.32
C TYR A 22 -5.35 5.19 7.86
N ASN A 23 -5.10 6.28 8.58
CA ASN A 23 -5.13 6.33 10.05
C ASN A 23 -6.55 6.31 10.67
N SER A 24 -7.50 5.57 10.11
CA SER A 24 -8.85 5.45 10.67
C SER A 24 -8.91 4.42 11.80
N ASN A 25 -9.73 4.68 12.83
CA ASN A 25 -9.92 3.73 13.92
C ASN A 25 -10.56 2.43 13.45
N ALA A 26 -11.53 2.52 12.54
CA ALA A 26 -12.18 1.36 11.94
C ALA A 26 -11.17 0.43 11.25
N LEU A 27 -10.21 0.99 10.49
CA LEU A 27 -9.18 0.19 9.83
C LEU A 27 -8.23 -0.44 10.84
N ARG A 28 -7.81 0.30 11.87
CA ARG A 28 -6.96 -0.25 12.94
C ARG A 28 -7.63 -1.38 13.71
N MET A 29 -8.93 -1.26 14.01
CA MET A 29 -9.70 -2.34 14.65
C MET A 29 -9.81 -3.56 13.74
N LEU A 30 -10.00 -3.37 12.44
CA LEU A 30 -10.02 -4.47 11.48
C LEU A 30 -8.66 -5.18 11.40
N ILE A 31 -7.56 -4.41 11.39
CA ILE A 31 -6.19 -4.95 11.43
C ILE A 31 -5.95 -5.75 12.72
N ALA A 32 -6.34 -5.21 13.87
CA ALA A 32 -6.23 -5.90 15.15
C ALA A 32 -7.10 -7.18 15.22
N GLY A 33 -8.30 -7.14 14.63
CA GLY A 33 -9.19 -8.30 14.54
C GLY A 33 -8.64 -9.44 13.67
N MET A 34 -7.74 -9.13 12.73
CA MET A 34 -6.97 -10.13 11.97
C MET A 34 -5.73 -10.63 12.71
N GLY A 35 -5.46 -10.17 13.93
CA GLY A 35 -4.26 -10.51 14.69
C GLY A 35 -2.99 -9.78 14.23
N ALA A 36 -3.12 -8.73 13.41
CA ALA A 36 -2.00 -7.99 12.85
C ALA A 36 -1.75 -6.65 13.59
N THR A 37 -0.52 -6.16 13.53
CA THR A 37 -0.14 -4.85 14.09
C THR A 37 -0.26 -3.75 13.03
N ALA A 38 -0.99 -2.68 13.35
CA ALA A 38 -1.15 -1.54 12.44
C ALA A 38 0.06 -0.58 12.50
N VAL A 39 1.00 -0.72 11.56
CA VAL A 39 2.15 0.17 11.38
C VAL A 39 1.76 1.34 10.49
N ILE A 40 0.94 2.22 11.05
CA ILE A 40 0.38 3.40 10.37
C ILE A 40 0.75 4.64 11.19
N PRO A 41 1.41 5.65 10.60
CA PRO A 41 1.70 6.90 11.30
C PRO A 41 0.42 7.62 11.71
N SER A 42 0.41 8.19 12.91
CA SER A 42 -0.71 9.00 13.37
C SER A 42 -0.79 10.32 12.59
N ASN A 43 -2.02 10.76 12.31
CA ASN A 43 -2.25 12.12 11.82
C ASN A 43 -1.93 13.16 12.90
N ARG A 44 -1.31 14.28 12.51
CA ARG A 44 -0.94 15.39 13.43
C ARG A 44 -2.19 16.08 14.01
N THR A 45 -3.31 16.05 13.30
CA THR A 45 -4.60 16.59 13.76
C THR A 45 -5.29 15.70 14.81
N ARG A 46 -4.76 14.50 15.06
CA ARG A 46 -5.39 13.56 15.99
C ARG A 46 -5.12 14.02 17.43
N LYS A 47 -6.17 14.06 18.26
CA LYS A 47 -6.08 14.42 19.70
C LYS A 47 -5.14 13.50 20.48
N VAL A 48 -5.14 12.21 20.16
CA VAL A 48 -4.28 11.20 20.79
C VAL A 48 -3.37 10.60 19.71
N ILE A 49 -2.07 10.80 19.86
CA ILE A 49 -1.06 10.24 18.96
C ILE A 49 -0.93 8.74 19.24
N ILE A 50 -1.08 7.92 18.20
CA ILE A 50 -0.83 6.49 18.30
C ILE A 50 0.62 6.21 17.90
N PRO A 51 1.44 5.58 18.78
CA PRO A 51 2.79 5.16 18.43
C PRO A 51 2.75 4.08 17.34
N HIS A 52 3.76 4.07 16.49
CA HIS A 52 3.95 3.05 15.46
C HIS A 52 5.43 2.71 15.39
N ASP A 53 5.75 1.49 14.93
CA ASP A 53 7.13 1.10 14.71
C ASP A 53 7.70 1.82 13.49
N ALA A 54 8.60 2.78 13.74
CA ALA A 54 9.26 3.54 12.71
C ALA A 54 10.22 2.69 11.85
N THR A 55 10.79 1.62 12.42
CA THR A 55 11.72 0.74 11.71
C THR A 55 10.98 -0.13 10.71
N ALA A 56 9.86 -0.74 11.12
CA ALA A 56 8.96 -1.42 10.21
C ALA A 56 8.42 -0.45 9.15
N TYR A 57 8.01 0.76 9.53
CA TYR A 57 7.47 1.75 8.59
C TYR A 57 8.45 2.13 7.46
N ARG A 58 9.77 2.13 7.71
CA ARG A 58 10.80 2.39 6.68
C ARG A 58 10.73 1.39 5.52
N GLN A 59 10.23 0.18 5.73
CA GLN A 59 10.13 -0.84 4.68
C GLN A 59 9.18 -0.42 3.55
N ARG A 60 8.23 0.51 3.81
CA ARG A 60 7.34 1.10 2.80
C ARG A 60 8.11 1.74 1.64
N ASN A 61 9.31 2.29 1.88
CA ASN A 61 10.15 2.88 0.82
C ASN A 61 10.46 1.89 -0.32
N ARG A 62 10.50 0.57 -0.05
CA ARG A 62 10.66 -0.45 -1.11
C ARG A 62 9.47 -0.44 -2.07
N ILE A 63 8.26 -0.35 -1.53
CA ILE A 63 7.01 -0.27 -2.30
C ILE A 63 6.98 1.03 -3.10
N GLU A 64 7.34 2.16 -2.47
CA GLU A 64 7.37 3.47 -3.15
C GLU A 64 8.35 3.51 -4.31
N ARG A 65 9.56 2.97 -4.12
CA ARG A 65 10.55 2.84 -5.21
C ARG A 65 10.03 1.97 -6.35
N CYS A 66 9.39 0.84 -6.03
CA CYS A 66 8.75 0.00 -7.05
C CYS A 66 7.73 0.79 -7.88
N PHE A 67 6.82 1.54 -7.25
CA PHE A 67 5.89 2.41 -7.96
C PHE A 67 6.56 3.55 -8.72
N CYS A 68 7.67 4.09 -8.22
CA CYS A 68 8.47 5.09 -8.92
C CYS A 68 9.03 4.52 -10.23
N HIS A 69 9.62 3.34 -10.19
CA HIS A 69 10.10 2.64 -11.38
C HIS A 69 8.98 2.32 -12.36
N LEU A 70 7.82 1.86 -11.87
CA LEU A 70 6.65 1.63 -12.73
C LEU A 70 6.17 2.92 -13.41
N LYS A 71 6.27 4.08 -12.74
CA LYS A 71 5.92 5.38 -13.33
C LYS A 71 6.88 5.88 -14.41
N HIS A 72 8.09 5.32 -14.54
CA HIS A 72 8.94 5.61 -15.69
C HIS A 72 8.29 5.14 -17.00
N PHE A 73 7.46 4.12 -16.93
CA PHE A 73 6.65 3.69 -18.07
C PHE A 73 5.46 4.63 -18.23
N ARG A 74 5.50 5.50 -19.24
CA ARG A 74 4.43 6.46 -19.55
C ARG A 74 3.04 5.79 -19.60
N ARG A 75 2.96 4.59 -20.17
CA ARG A 75 1.72 3.79 -20.26
C ARG A 75 1.10 3.47 -18.90
N PHE A 76 1.92 3.21 -17.87
CA PHE A 76 1.45 3.03 -16.50
C PHE A 76 1.05 4.37 -15.87
N ALA A 77 1.91 5.39 -15.99
CA ALA A 77 1.71 6.68 -15.33
C ALA A 77 0.42 7.39 -15.76
N THR A 78 0.08 7.37 -17.06
CA THR A 78 -1.12 8.02 -17.60
C THR A 78 -2.32 7.08 -17.71
N ARG A 79 -2.14 5.78 -17.41
CA ARG A 79 -3.16 4.73 -17.56
C ARG A 79 -3.82 4.76 -18.95
N TYR A 80 -3.03 4.65 -20.01
CA TYR A 80 -3.56 4.68 -21.39
C TYR A 80 -4.47 3.50 -21.73
N ASP A 81 -4.33 2.37 -21.03
CA ASP A 81 -5.15 1.19 -21.27
C ASP A 81 -6.58 1.36 -20.73
N ARG A 82 -7.56 1.36 -21.66
CA ARG A 82 -8.99 1.40 -21.32
C ARG A 82 -9.49 0.08 -20.71
N ARG A 83 -8.89 -1.06 -21.08
CA ARG A 83 -9.29 -2.39 -20.61
C ARG A 83 -8.38 -2.85 -19.48
N SER A 84 -8.97 -3.29 -18.37
CA SER A 84 -8.26 -3.79 -17.18
C SER A 84 -7.28 -4.91 -17.51
N ALA A 85 -7.65 -5.83 -18.41
CA ALA A 85 -6.78 -6.93 -18.84
C ALA A 85 -5.48 -6.44 -19.50
N HIS A 86 -5.55 -5.44 -20.38
CA HIS A 86 -4.36 -4.89 -21.04
C HIS A 86 -3.47 -4.14 -20.04
N PHE A 87 -4.09 -3.38 -19.13
CA PHE A 87 -3.38 -2.70 -18.05
C PHE A 87 -2.64 -3.69 -17.13
N ALA A 88 -3.32 -4.79 -16.73
CA ALA A 88 -2.73 -5.84 -15.92
C ALA A 88 -1.56 -6.53 -16.64
N GLY A 89 -1.74 -6.89 -17.91
CA GLY A 89 -0.67 -7.47 -18.74
C GLY A 89 0.54 -6.54 -18.84
N PHE A 90 0.31 -5.24 -18.99
CA PHE A 90 1.39 -4.25 -18.99
C PHE A 90 2.10 -4.16 -17.63
N ILE A 91 1.37 -4.19 -16.51
CA ILE A 91 1.98 -4.20 -15.17
C ILE A 91 2.89 -5.42 -15.00
N HIS A 92 2.46 -6.61 -15.41
CA HIS A 92 3.28 -7.82 -15.32
C HIS A 92 4.55 -7.71 -16.16
N LEU A 93 4.45 -7.20 -17.39
CA LEU A 93 5.60 -6.96 -18.26
C LEU A 93 6.57 -5.94 -17.65
N ALA A 94 6.05 -4.81 -17.15
CA ALA A 94 6.86 -3.77 -16.52
C ALA A 94 7.56 -4.29 -15.26
N ALA A 95 6.87 -5.06 -14.43
CA ALA A 95 7.44 -5.69 -13.25
C ALA A 95 8.56 -6.67 -13.61
N ALA A 96 8.37 -7.51 -14.64
CA ALA A 96 9.40 -8.43 -15.13
C ALA A 96 10.64 -7.69 -15.64
N MET A 97 10.46 -6.59 -16.38
CA MET A 97 11.59 -5.76 -16.85
C MET A 97 12.34 -5.08 -15.70
N ILE A 98 11.63 -4.63 -14.65
CA ILE A 98 12.27 -4.07 -13.44
C ILE A 98 13.04 -5.16 -12.69
N TRP A 99 12.52 -6.38 -12.65
CA TRP A 99 13.16 -7.51 -11.97
C TRP A 99 14.43 -8.00 -12.68
N LEU A 100 14.45 -7.99 -14.01
CA LEU A 100 15.58 -8.46 -14.83
C LEU A 100 16.73 -7.45 -14.94
N ARG A 101 16.54 -6.23 -14.41
CA ARG A 101 17.52 -5.15 -14.45
C ARG A 101 18.43 -5.16 -13.23
#